data_AF-A0A382DG73-F1
#
_entry.id   AF-A0A382DG73-F1
#
_cell.length_a   1.000
_cell.length_b   1.000
_cell.length_c   1.000
_cell.angle_alpha   90.00
_cell.angle_beta   90.00
_cell.angle_gamma   90.00
#
_symmetry.space_group_name_H-M   'P 1'
#
loop_
_entity.id
_entity.type
_entity.pdbx_description
1 polymer ?
#
loop_
_entity_poly.entity_id
_entity_poly.type
_entity_poly.pdbx_seq_one_letter_code
_entity_poly.pdbx_strand_id
1 'polypeptide(L)'
;MVSKIDKELGLDTTITRRDFVYGSSLVLGSAVVGCGESVNNQSHANSDYSFDVNANWYGPGGIGDYAKSHGNTPELIKTAHEIRSGRFNTEMSQAVDSGEEYDLVVVGGGFSGLSAAYHFNRLNPAGRVLILDNHPIFGGEAKRNDFTVNGVHISGPQGSNDFGLPTANGGPDDYFSALNMPREFNYEAPGGAAANMRIPIDNYDYLTWQEKFFDVGHYFNGVANPWVKDVWESGLHSTPWSTEVKDAFTRVRSIEMENQDGETMNRWLDTVTLKSYYEKELGLPPQVTSFYDPIMASIIGLGCDGISAYWGKYFDMPGFKKPELYDAGFLQSFPGGNAGIARHFVKKLNPEAIEGSSFEEVLFGRVAFDQLDHDDKSVRMRLNSTVVSAEHTSQVNGKERVQITYAKNGELNQLKA
;
A
#
# COMPACT_ATOMS: atom_id res chain seq x y z
N MET A 1 46.87 -10.85 -5.29
CA MET A 1 46.77 -10.76 -6.76
C MET A 1 45.59 -11.61 -7.15
N VAL A 2 44.51 -10.99 -7.61
CA VAL A 2 43.27 -11.67 -8.03
C VAL A 2 43.60 -12.51 -9.26
N SER A 3 43.24 -13.79 -9.29
CA SER A 3 43.57 -14.67 -10.41
C SER A 3 42.82 -14.24 -11.68
N LYS A 4 43.29 -14.67 -12.85
CA LYS A 4 42.58 -14.38 -14.11
C LYS A 4 41.14 -14.88 -14.09
N ILE A 5 40.91 -16.04 -13.45
CA ILE A 5 39.58 -16.63 -13.26
C ILE A 5 38.72 -15.75 -12.34
N ASP A 6 39.28 -15.24 -11.24
CA ASP A 6 38.53 -14.39 -10.32
C ASP A 6 38.10 -13.05 -10.95
N LYS A 7 38.91 -12.51 -11.88
CA LYS A 7 38.55 -11.32 -12.67
C LYS A 7 37.46 -11.63 -13.71
N GLU A 8 37.53 -12.79 -14.36
CA GLU A 8 36.50 -13.22 -15.31
C GLU A 8 35.15 -13.49 -14.62
N LEU A 9 35.18 -13.92 -13.34
CA LEU A 9 34.00 -14.09 -12.49
C LEU A 9 33.48 -12.79 -11.85
N GLY A 10 34.12 -11.64 -12.11
CA GLY A 10 33.72 -10.34 -11.57
C GLY A 10 33.97 -10.17 -10.06
N LEU A 11 34.80 -11.01 -9.44
CA LEU A 11 35.07 -10.97 -8.00
C LEU A 11 35.92 -9.76 -7.58
N ASP A 12 36.47 -9.00 -8.53
CA ASP A 12 37.12 -7.70 -8.32
C ASP A 12 36.20 -6.49 -8.54
N THR A 13 34.92 -6.72 -8.88
CA THR A 13 33.91 -5.65 -8.99
C THR A 13 33.05 -5.55 -7.73
N THR A 14 32.68 -4.33 -7.37
CA THR A 14 31.79 -4.08 -6.22
C THR A 14 30.38 -4.53 -6.57
N ILE A 15 29.91 -5.62 -5.95
CA ILE A 15 28.53 -6.10 -6.07
C ILE A 15 27.65 -5.22 -5.20
N THR A 16 26.78 -4.43 -5.81
CA THR A 16 25.78 -3.64 -5.09
C THR A 16 24.61 -4.53 -4.66
N ARG A 17 23.79 -4.08 -3.70
CA ARG A 17 22.53 -4.77 -3.33
C ARG A 17 21.63 -5.00 -4.55
N ARG A 18 21.67 -4.08 -5.53
CA ARG A 18 20.94 -4.17 -6.79
C ARG A 18 21.48 -5.31 -7.67
N ASP A 19 22.80 -5.47 -7.76
CA ASP A 19 23.44 -6.56 -8.52
C ASP A 19 23.14 -7.93 -7.92
N PHE A 20 23.06 -8.03 -6.59
CA PHE A 20 22.68 -9.28 -5.92
C PHE A 20 21.24 -9.70 -6.23
N VAL A 21 20.28 -8.76 -6.14
CA VAL A 21 18.85 -9.01 -6.42
C VAL A 21 18.62 -9.30 -7.92
N TYR A 22 19.30 -8.57 -8.82
CA TYR A 22 19.19 -8.83 -10.26
C TYR A 22 19.95 -10.09 -10.70
N GLY A 23 21.13 -10.36 -10.15
CA GLY A 23 21.91 -11.56 -10.44
C GLY A 23 21.19 -12.83 -10.01
N SER A 24 20.56 -12.84 -8.83
CA SER A 24 19.74 -13.97 -8.37
C SER A 24 18.48 -14.19 -9.22
N SER A 25 17.87 -13.11 -9.73
CA SER A 25 16.74 -13.19 -10.67
C SER A 25 17.15 -13.74 -12.05
N LEU A 26 18.34 -13.40 -12.55
CA LEU A 26 18.92 -13.95 -13.79
C LEU A 26 19.28 -15.44 -13.66
N VAL A 27 19.77 -15.89 -12.49
CA VAL A 27 20.04 -17.32 -12.21
C VAL A 27 18.74 -18.14 -12.20
N LEU A 28 17.65 -17.58 -11.66
CA LEU A 28 16.33 -18.23 -11.68
C LEU A 28 15.73 -18.26 -13.10
N GLY A 29 15.93 -17.23 -13.90
CA GLY A 29 15.48 -17.18 -15.30
C GLY A 29 16.24 -18.13 -16.23
N SER A 30 17.54 -18.29 -16.03
CA SER A 30 18.38 -19.18 -16.85
C SER A 30 18.18 -20.67 -16.54
N ALA A 31 17.68 -21.02 -15.35
CA ALA A 31 17.26 -22.39 -15.03
C ALA A 31 16.02 -22.84 -15.83
N VAL A 32 15.21 -21.91 -16.36
CA VAL A 32 14.00 -22.21 -17.15
C VAL A 32 14.29 -22.29 -18.67
N VAL A 33 15.39 -21.70 -19.14
CA VAL A 33 15.73 -21.61 -20.58
C VAL A 33 16.72 -22.69 -21.04
N GLY A 34 17.18 -23.58 -20.16
CA GLY A 34 18.08 -24.69 -20.48
C GLY A 34 17.51 -25.81 -21.38
N CYS A 35 16.30 -25.65 -21.93
CA CYS A 35 15.64 -26.63 -22.80
C CYS A 35 14.91 -25.92 -23.97
N GLY A 36 15.65 -25.20 -24.82
CA GLY A 36 15.09 -24.63 -26.05
C GLY A 36 16.20 -24.09 -26.97
N GLU A 37 16.12 -24.43 -28.25
CA GLU A 37 17.15 -24.17 -29.27
C GLU A 37 17.60 -22.70 -29.36
N SER A 38 18.87 -22.53 -29.75
CA SER A 38 19.48 -21.24 -30.06
C SER A 38 18.78 -20.54 -31.22
N VAL A 39 17.93 -19.56 -30.92
CA VAL A 39 17.42 -18.62 -31.91
C VAL A 39 18.28 -17.37 -31.88
N ASN A 40 19.14 -17.23 -32.89
CA ASN A 40 19.88 -16.02 -33.16
C ASN A 40 18.93 -15.00 -33.81
N ASN A 41 18.23 -14.20 -32.99
CA ASN A 41 17.46 -13.06 -33.46
C ASN A 41 18.13 -11.78 -32.97
N GLN A 42 18.78 -11.06 -33.89
CA GLN A 42 19.01 -9.63 -33.75
C GLN A 42 17.65 -8.93 -33.85
N SER A 43 17.02 -8.65 -32.70
CA SER A 43 15.85 -7.79 -32.60
C SER A 43 16.30 -6.36 -32.30
N HIS A 44 16.24 -5.49 -33.32
CA HIS A 44 16.11 -4.06 -33.12
C HIS A 44 14.68 -3.75 -32.66
N ALA A 45 14.42 -3.96 -31.38
CA ALA A 45 13.29 -3.36 -30.67
C ALA A 45 13.87 -2.56 -29.50
N ASN A 46 13.63 -1.25 -29.46
CA ASN A 46 14.18 -0.34 -28.43
C ASN A 46 13.61 -0.57 -27.01
N SER A 47 12.91 -1.68 -26.77
CA SER A 47 12.42 -2.08 -25.45
C SER A 47 12.28 -3.60 -25.42
N ASP A 48 12.98 -4.24 -24.48
CA ASP A 48 13.28 -5.68 -24.44
C ASP A 48 12.29 -6.47 -23.55
N TYR A 49 10.99 -6.15 -23.64
CA TYR A 49 9.97 -6.75 -22.77
C TYR A 49 8.92 -7.51 -23.58
N SER A 50 8.55 -8.70 -23.11
CA SER A 50 7.68 -9.66 -23.80
C SER A 50 6.18 -9.53 -23.50
N PHE A 51 5.75 -8.55 -22.71
CA PHE A 51 4.35 -8.35 -22.34
C PHE A 51 3.69 -7.23 -23.16
N ASP A 52 2.46 -7.49 -23.60
CA ASP A 52 1.67 -6.52 -24.36
C ASP A 52 0.86 -5.61 -23.42
N VAL A 53 1.39 -4.40 -23.21
CA VAL A 53 0.74 -3.30 -22.48
C VAL A 53 -0.04 -2.44 -23.48
N ASN A 54 -1.24 -2.90 -23.85
CA ASN A 54 -2.12 -2.27 -24.85
C ASN A 54 -3.39 -1.66 -24.24
N ALA A 55 -4.29 -1.16 -25.11
CA ALA A 55 -5.51 -0.46 -24.72
C ALA A 55 -6.46 -1.25 -23.79
N ASN A 56 -6.32 -2.58 -23.71
CA ASN A 56 -7.13 -3.41 -22.82
C ASN A 56 -6.63 -3.41 -21.36
N TRP A 57 -5.49 -2.77 -21.06
CA TRP A 57 -4.87 -2.77 -19.72
C TRP A 57 -5.83 -2.41 -18.59
N TYR A 58 -6.67 -1.40 -18.82
CA TYR A 58 -7.58 -0.88 -17.81
C TYR A 58 -8.92 -1.64 -17.73
N GLY A 59 -9.11 -2.68 -18.55
CA GLY A 59 -10.33 -3.49 -18.57
C GLY A 59 -11.60 -2.63 -18.77
N PRO A 60 -12.74 -2.99 -18.16
CA PRO A 60 -13.98 -2.21 -18.28
C PRO A 60 -13.93 -0.81 -17.65
N GLY A 61 -12.77 -0.38 -17.10
CA GLY A 61 -12.47 1.00 -16.70
C GLY A 61 -13.35 1.56 -15.57
N GLY A 62 -12.73 2.18 -14.58
CA GLY A 62 -13.46 3.06 -13.67
C GLY A 62 -13.95 4.33 -14.39
N ILE A 63 -14.80 5.11 -13.72
CA ILE A 63 -15.23 6.44 -14.18
C ILE A 63 -14.42 7.55 -13.47
N GLY A 64 -14.53 8.78 -13.96
CA GLY A 64 -13.97 9.96 -13.29
C GLY A 64 -12.44 10.02 -13.29
N ASP A 65 -11.89 10.79 -12.35
CA ASP A 65 -10.46 11.16 -12.31
C ASP A 65 -9.52 9.95 -12.13
N TYR A 66 -10.01 8.86 -11.53
CA TYR A 66 -9.24 7.65 -11.25
C TYR A 66 -9.27 6.60 -12.38
N ALA A 67 -10.06 6.82 -13.44
CA ALA A 67 -10.31 5.86 -14.53
C ALA A 67 -9.05 5.35 -15.26
N LYS A 68 -7.93 6.08 -15.16
CA LYS A 68 -6.65 5.76 -15.82
C LYS A 68 -5.55 5.36 -14.83
N SER A 69 -5.88 5.06 -13.59
CA SER A 69 -4.89 4.81 -12.53
C SER A 69 -5.21 3.60 -11.63
N HIS A 70 -5.72 2.51 -12.22
CA HIS A 70 -6.03 1.26 -11.51
C HIS A 70 -4.76 0.43 -11.28
N GLY A 71 -4.14 0.56 -10.10
CA GLY A 71 -2.84 -0.05 -9.83
C GLY A 71 -1.72 0.56 -10.69
N ASN A 72 -0.77 -0.27 -11.15
CA ASN A 72 0.30 0.15 -12.05
C ASN A 72 -0.24 0.42 -13.47
N THR A 73 0.30 1.44 -14.14
CA THR A 73 -0.12 1.84 -15.50
C THR A 73 0.77 1.24 -16.59
N PRO A 74 0.29 1.15 -17.86
CA PRO A 74 1.10 0.74 -19.00
C PRO A 74 2.38 1.55 -19.14
N GLU A 75 2.28 2.87 -18.96
CA GLU A 75 3.39 3.81 -19.08
C GLU A 75 4.41 3.56 -17.97
N LEU A 76 3.95 3.42 -16.72
CA LEU A 76 4.82 3.14 -15.57
C LEU A 76 5.55 1.82 -15.76
N ILE A 77 4.87 0.76 -16.21
CA ILE A 77 5.50 -0.54 -16.40
C ILE A 77 6.60 -0.47 -17.45
N LYS A 78 6.37 0.24 -18.56
CA LYS A 78 7.40 0.47 -19.59
C LYS A 78 8.61 1.18 -18.98
N THR A 79 8.41 2.31 -18.31
CA THR A 79 9.50 3.09 -17.70
C THR A 79 10.23 2.30 -16.60
N ALA A 80 9.53 1.57 -15.75
CA ALA A 80 10.15 0.73 -14.71
C ALA A 80 11.06 -0.35 -15.32
N HIS A 81 10.63 -0.94 -16.43
CA HIS A 81 11.45 -1.89 -17.14
C HIS A 81 12.64 -1.25 -17.85
N GLU A 82 12.53 0.01 -18.30
CA GLU A 82 13.66 0.80 -18.85
C GLU A 82 14.69 1.16 -17.77
N ILE A 83 14.24 1.40 -16.54
CA ILE A 83 15.15 1.50 -15.39
C ILE A 83 15.88 0.18 -15.20
N ARG A 84 15.17 -0.95 -15.23
CA ARG A 84 15.75 -2.29 -15.08
C ARG A 84 16.75 -2.62 -16.18
N SER A 85 16.46 -2.26 -17.44
CA SER A 85 17.36 -2.51 -18.57
C SER A 85 18.56 -1.55 -18.62
N GLY A 86 18.60 -0.55 -17.74
CA GLY A 86 19.72 0.40 -17.65
C GLY A 86 19.70 1.48 -18.71
N ARG A 87 18.61 1.65 -19.47
CA ARG A 87 18.46 2.70 -20.51
C ARG A 87 18.85 4.08 -19.96
N PHE A 88 18.36 4.41 -18.77
CA PHE A 88 18.61 5.73 -18.19
C PHE A 88 20.06 5.96 -17.79
N ASN A 89 20.86 4.92 -17.53
CA ASN A 89 22.29 5.07 -17.23
C ASN A 89 23.09 5.65 -18.41
N THR A 90 22.61 5.43 -19.64
CA THR A 90 23.28 5.90 -20.87
C THR A 90 22.68 7.19 -21.43
N GLU A 91 21.44 7.52 -21.07
CA GLU A 91 20.69 8.66 -21.63
C GLU A 91 20.66 9.89 -20.71
N MET A 92 21.21 9.83 -19.49
CA MET A 92 21.22 10.97 -18.54
C MET A 92 21.76 12.27 -19.15
N SER A 93 22.73 12.19 -20.04
CA SER A 93 23.35 13.36 -20.70
C SER A 93 22.42 14.08 -21.67
N GLN A 94 21.31 13.45 -22.06
CA GLN A 94 20.29 14.02 -22.94
C GLN A 94 19.14 14.67 -22.17
N ALA A 95 19.17 14.61 -20.84
CA ALA A 95 18.12 15.19 -20.02
C ALA A 95 18.05 16.72 -20.17
N VAL A 96 16.84 17.22 -20.36
CA VAL A 96 16.56 18.64 -20.53
C VAL A 96 16.58 19.32 -19.17
N ASP A 97 17.49 20.28 -18.97
CA ASP A 97 17.48 21.12 -17.77
C ASP A 97 16.28 22.08 -17.84
N SER A 98 15.34 21.91 -16.91
CA SER A 98 14.16 22.77 -16.79
C SER A 98 14.51 24.16 -16.25
N GLY A 99 15.68 24.33 -15.64
CA GLY A 99 16.05 25.52 -14.88
C GLY A 99 15.28 25.69 -13.57
N GLU A 100 14.43 24.73 -13.20
CA GLU A 100 13.64 24.79 -11.97
C GLU A 100 14.50 24.46 -10.74
N GLU A 101 14.35 25.27 -9.70
CA GLU A 101 14.94 25.04 -8.38
C GLU A 101 13.86 25.07 -7.29
N TYR A 102 13.90 24.09 -6.40
CA TYR A 102 12.95 23.94 -5.29
C TYR A 102 13.71 23.86 -3.96
N ASP A 103 13.06 24.20 -2.85
CA ASP A 103 13.63 24.00 -1.50
C ASP A 103 13.42 22.56 -1.01
N LEU A 104 12.40 21.88 -1.55
CA LEU A 104 12.12 20.47 -1.32
C LEU A 104 11.55 19.82 -2.58
N VAL A 105 12.12 18.68 -2.96
CA VAL A 105 11.52 17.78 -3.95
C VAL A 105 11.11 16.49 -3.24
N VAL A 106 9.84 16.13 -3.36
CA VAL A 106 9.26 14.91 -2.81
C VAL A 106 9.03 13.93 -3.96
N VAL A 107 9.63 12.74 -3.85
CA VAL A 107 9.46 11.67 -4.84
C VAL A 107 8.36 10.72 -4.36
N GLY A 108 7.18 10.81 -4.97
CA GLY A 108 5.97 10.07 -4.66
C GLY A 108 4.90 10.93 -3.98
N GLY A 109 3.69 10.95 -4.54
CA GLY A 109 2.50 11.65 -4.06
C GLY A 109 1.54 10.76 -3.27
N GLY A 110 2.04 9.73 -2.59
CA GLY A 110 1.30 8.98 -1.57
C GLY A 110 1.26 9.70 -0.22
N PHE A 111 0.67 9.07 0.82
CA PHE A 111 0.54 9.69 2.15
C PHE A 111 1.85 10.23 2.72
N SER A 112 2.93 9.45 2.64
CA SER A 112 4.24 9.89 3.16
C SER A 112 4.74 11.15 2.47
N GLY A 113 4.56 11.24 1.14
CA GLY A 113 4.98 12.41 0.37
C GLY A 113 4.08 13.63 0.56
N LEU A 114 2.76 13.42 0.57
CA LEU A 114 1.77 14.45 0.86
C LEU A 114 1.97 15.03 2.28
N SER A 115 2.21 14.17 3.25
CA SER A 115 2.54 14.55 4.63
C SER A 115 3.86 15.32 4.68
N ALA A 116 4.93 14.82 4.05
CA ALA A 116 6.22 15.52 4.01
C ALA A 116 6.10 16.94 3.42
N ALA A 117 5.40 17.09 2.29
CA ALA A 117 5.12 18.38 1.67
C ALA A 117 4.29 19.28 2.60
N TYR A 118 3.27 18.74 3.26
CA TYR A 118 2.44 19.47 4.22
C TYR A 118 3.26 19.98 5.42
N HIS A 119 4.04 19.12 6.07
CA HIS A 119 4.84 19.53 7.22
C HIS A 119 5.94 20.53 6.82
N PHE A 120 6.58 20.34 5.67
CA PHE A 120 7.56 21.29 5.16
C PHE A 120 6.94 22.66 4.87
N ASN A 121 5.83 22.72 4.12
CA ASN A 121 5.15 23.97 3.80
C ASN A 121 4.63 24.67 5.06
N ARG A 122 4.15 23.92 6.06
CA ARG A 122 3.73 24.48 7.35
C ARG A 122 4.90 25.15 8.11
N LEU A 123 6.08 24.54 8.08
CA LEU A 123 7.27 25.06 8.76
C LEU A 123 7.99 26.14 7.93
N ASN A 124 7.87 26.08 6.60
CA ASN A 124 8.50 26.98 5.64
C ASN A 124 7.48 27.46 4.58
N PRO A 125 6.55 28.37 4.92
CA PRO A 125 5.46 28.76 4.02
C PRO A 125 5.90 29.48 2.73
N ALA A 126 7.11 30.05 2.73
CA ALA A 126 7.72 30.67 1.55
C ALA A 126 8.53 29.67 0.71
N GLY A 127 8.72 28.44 1.20
CA GLY A 127 9.51 27.42 0.52
C GLY A 127 8.77 26.86 -0.68
N ARG A 128 9.52 26.58 -1.75
CA ARG A 128 8.99 25.97 -2.98
C ARG A 128 9.13 24.46 -2.88
N VAL A 129 8.01 23.76 -3.03
CA VAL A 129 7.94 22.29 -2.99
C VAL A 129 7.47 21.77 -4.32
N LEU A 130 8.13 20.74 -4.84
CA LEU A 130 7.64 19.94 -5.96
C LEU A 130 7.45 18.49 -5.54
N ILE A 131 6.24 17.97 -5.72
CA ILE A 131 5.94 16.55 -5.62
C ILE A 131 5.99 15.95 -7.03
N LEU A 132 6.82 14.94 -7.25
CA LEU A 132 6.88 14.16 -8.48
C LEU A 132 6.20 12.81 -8.25
N ASP A 133 5.12 12.52 -8.98
CA ASP A 133 4.45 11.21 -8.90
C ASP A 133 4.45 10.54 -10.28
N ASN A 134 4.75 9.25 -10.31
CA ASN A 134 4.81 8.46 -11.53
C ASN A 134 3.41 8.13 -12.09
N HIS A 135 2.36 8.20 -11.27
CA HIS A 135 0.99 7.94 -11.68
C HIS A 135 0.29 9.20 -12.23
N PRO A 136 -0.79 9.02 -13.00
CA PRO A 136 -1.61 10.12 -13.50
C PRO A 136 -2.53 10.74 -12.44
N ILE A 137 -2.48 10.29 -11.19
CA ILE A 137 -3.19 10.85 -10.04
C ILE A 137 -2.44 10.50 -8.76
N PHE A 138 -2.49 11.41 -7.78
CA PHE A 138 -1.89 11.24 -6.46
C PHE A 138 -2.60 10.19 -5.60
N GLY A 139 -2.00 9.84 -4.47
CA GLY A 139 -2.56 8.98 -3.43
C GLY A 139 -1.76 7.71 -3.18
N GLY A 140 -0.93 7.26 -4.12
CA GLY A 140 -0.21 5.98 -4.00
C GLY A 140 -1.19 4.81 -3.78
N GLU A 141 -1.00 4.04 -2.71
CA GLU A 141 -1.93 2.96 -2.32
C GLU A 141 -3.31 3.48 -1.85
N ALA A 142 -3.42 4.78 -1.52
CA ALA A 142 -4.67 5.43 -1.18
C ALA A 142 -5.36 6.05 -2.40
N LYS A 143 -5.21 5.45 -3.58
CA LYS A 143 -6.09 5.71 -4.71
C LYS A 143 -7.39 4.93 -4.55
N ARG A 144 -8.40 5.34 -5.31
CA ARG A 144 -9.69 4.65 -5.38
C ARG A 144 -10.03 4.21 -6.80
N ASN A 145 -11.06 3.39 -6.91
CA ASN A 145 -11.71 3.00 -8.15
C ASN A 145 -13.18 3.43 -8.06
N ASP A 146 -13.67 4.12 -9.07
CA ASP A 146 -15.03 4.64 -9.13
C ASP A 146 -15.83 3.94 -10.23
N PHE A 147 -17.07 3.55 -9.95
CA PHE A 147 -17.95 2.86 -10.89
C PHE A 147 -19.37 3.39 -10.80
N THR A 148 -20.15 3.21 -11.87
CA THR A 148 -21.62 3.31 -11.81
C THR A 148 -22.24 1.94 -11.99
N VAL A 149 -22.95 1.47 -10.97
CA VAL A 149 -23.66 0.18 -11.00
C VAL A 149 -25.14 0.43 -10.76
N ASN A 150 -25.98 0.12 -11.75
CA ASN A 150 -27.44 0.32 -11.69
C ASN A 150 -27.86 1.75 -11.26
N GLY A 151 -27.11 2.76 -11.71
CA GLY A 151 -27.36 4.17 -11.37
C GLY A 151 -26.78 4.65 -10.03
N VAL A 152 -26.08 3.78 -9.29
CA VAL A 152 -25.40 4.13 -8.03
C VAL A 152 -23.90 4.31 -8.28
N HIS A 153 -23.33 5.41 -7.80
CA HIS A 153 -21.87 5.61 -7.79
C HIS A 153 -21.27 4.83 -6.63
N ILE A 154 -20.39 3.88 -6.94
CA ILE A 154 -19.66 3.06 -5.98
C ILE A 154 -18.17 3.39 -6.08
N SER A 155 -17.54 3.62 -4.93
CA SER A 155 -16.10 3.86 -4.82
C SER A 155 -15.45 2.80 -3.94
N GLY A 156 -14.44 2.09 -4.46
CA GLY A 156 -13.67 1.09 -3.72
C GLY A 156 -12.19 1.47 -3.59
N PRO A 157 -11.50 1.13 -2.49
CA PRO A 157 -10.06 1.37 -2.35
C PRO A 157 -9.23 0.56 -3.36
N GLN A 158 -8.03 1.04 -3.68
CA GLN A 158 -7.03 0.24 -4.42
C GLN A 158 -6.13 -0.58 -3.49
N GLY A 159 -5.81 -0.07 -2.31
CA GLY A 159 -5.04 -0.79 -1.29
C GLY A 159 -5.30 -0.25 0.11
N SER A 160 -5.15 1.07 0.30
CA SER A 160 -5.40 1.72 1.59
C SER A 160 -6.89 1.89 1.84
N ASN A 161 -7.43 1.07 2.75
CA ASN A 161 -8.86 0.97 2.97
C ASN A 161 -9.32 1.67 4.26
N ASP A 162 -8.99 1.07 5.40
CA ASP A 162 -9.52 1.44 6.70
C ASP A 162 -8.54 2.27 7.52
N PHE A 163 -9.06 2.88 8.58
CA PHE A 163 -8.29 3.69 9.51
C PHE A 163 -8.95 3.71 10.89
N GLY A 164 -8.13 3.81 11.92
CA GLY A 164 -8.58 4.17 13.26
C GLY A 164 -8.78 5.68 13.37
N LEU A 165 -9.85 6.12 14.04
CA LEU A 165 -10.07 7.54 14.31
C LEU A 165 -9.12 8.04 15.40
N PRO A 166 -8.20 8.97 15.12
CA PRO A 166 -7.29 9.47 16.13
C PRO A 166 -8.01 10.42 17.09
N THR A 167 -7.65 10.34 18.37
CA THR A 167 -8.08 11.31 19.38
C THR A 167 -7.59 12.70 19.01
N ALA A 168 -8.49 13.68 19.04
CA ALA A 168 -8.15 15.05 18.75
C ALA A 168 -7.11 15.57 19.75
N ASN A 169 -6.00 16.09 19.23
CA ASN A 169 -4.99 16.78 20.02
C ASN A 169 -4.63 18.16 19.43
N GLY A 170 -5.14 18.49 18.23
CA GLY A 170 -4.96 19.78 17.57
C GLY A 170 -3.55 20.03 17.03
N GLY A 171 -2.65 19.06 17.16
CA GLY A 171 -1.28 19.12 16.65
C GLY A 171 -1.21 18.94 15.14
N PRO A 172 -0.03 19.20 14.55
CA PRO A 172 0.15 19.04 13.11
C PRO A 172 0.08 17.58 12.64
N ASP A 173 0.29 16.62 13.55
CA ASP A 173 0.16 15.17 13.29
C ASP A 173 -1.28 14.67 13.50
N ASP A 174 -2.14 15.51 14.06
CA ASP A 174 -3.58 15.29 14.11
C ASP A 174 -4.22 15.71 12.79
N TYR A 175 -4.03 14.86 11.77
CA TYR A 175 -4.42 15.15 10.40
C TYR A 175 -5.90 15.47 10.23
N PHE A 176 -6.77 14.89 11.05
CA PHE A 176 -8.19 15.20 10.98
C PHE A 176 -8.45 16.67 11.35
N SER A 177 -7.79 17.20 12.39
CA SER A 177 -7.87 18.62 12.72
C SER A 177 -7.16 19.48 11.68
N ALA A 178 -5.93 19.11 11.29
CA ALA A 178 -5.09 19.87 10.38
C ALA A 178 -5.72 20.06 8.98
N LEU A 179 -6.39 19.01 8.49
CA LEU A 179 -7.02 18.95 7.18
C LEU A 179 -8.52 19.32 7.20
N ASN A 180 -9.03 19.74 8.36
CA ASN A 180 -10.43 20.10 8.57
C ASN A 180 -11.40 18.96 8.20
N MET A 181 -11.07 17.74 8.63
CA MET A 181 -11.89 16.55 8.44
C MET A 181 -12.72 16.26 9.70
N PRO A 182 -13.98 15.83 9.54
CA PRO A 182 -14.84 15.45 10.66
C PRO A 182 -14.37 14.13 11.28
N ARG A 183 -14.75 13.89 12.54
CA ARG A 183 -14.58 12.60 13.24
C ARG A 183 -15.90 11.90 13.53
N GLU A 184 -16.99 12.51 13.11
CA GLU A 184 -18.34 11.99 13.21
C GLU A 184 -18.88 11.87 11.79
N PHE A 185 -19.45 10.71 11.47
CA PHE A 185 -19.96 10.38 10.15
C PHE A 185 -21.38 9.84 10.27
N ASN A 186 -22.19 10.11 9.24
CA ASN A 186 -23.53 9.55 9.13
C ASN A 186 -23.47 8.31 8.23
N TYR A 187 -23.88 7.17 8.76
CA TYR A 187 -23.98 5.91 8.03
C TYR A 187 -25.44 5.59 7.71
N GLU A 188 -25.69 5.16 6.48
CA GLU A 188 -27.00 4.70 6.06
C GLU A 188 -27.33 3.35 6.74
N ALA A 189 -28.53 3.26 7.30
CA ALA A 189 -28.99 2.02 7.91
C ALA A 189 -29.28 0.96 6.83
N PRO A 190 -28.93 -0.32 7.06
CA PRO A 190 -29.26 -1.39 6.12
C PRO A 190 -30.77 -1.46 5.84
N GLY A 191 -31.13 -1.42 4.56
CA GLY A 191 -32.52 -1.50 4.09
C GLY A 191 -32.86 -2.83 3.40
N GLY A 192 -34.13 -3.01 3.06
CA GLY A 192 -34.59 -4.16 2.26
C GLY A 192 -34.32 -5.51 2.93
N ALA A 193 -33.72 -6.44 2.19
CA ALA A 193 -33.41 -7.79 2.70
C ALA A 193 -32.34 -7.80 3.81
N ALA A 194 -31.57 -6.71 3.94
CA ALA A 194 -30.57 -6.54 4.98
C ALA A 194 -31.09 -5.76 6.19
N ALA A 195 -32.38 -5.42 6.22
CA ALA A 195 -32.96 -4.66 7.33
C ALA A 195 -32.72 -5.36 8.68
N ASN A 196 -32.30 -4.57 9.67
CA ASN A 196 -31.92 -4.99 11.02
C ASN A 196 -30.61 -5.81 11.13
N MET A 197 -29.85 -5.98 10.05
CA MET A 197 -28.52 -6.58 10.16
C MET A 197 -27.52 -5.58 10.74
N ARG A 198 -26.62 -6.06 11.60
CA ARG A 198 -25.44 -5.31 12.08
C ARG A 198 -24.32 -5.46 11.05
N ILE A 199 -24.19 -4.49 10.15
CA ILE A 199 -23.22 -4.52 9.07
C ILE A 199 -21.96 -3.71 9.47
N PRO A 200 -20.75 -4.25 9.24
CA PRO A 200 -19.50 -3.53 9.43
C PRO A 200 -19.43 -2.22 8.64
N ILE A 201 -18.80 -1.20 9.23
CA ILE A 201 -18.51 0.11 8.60
C ILE A 201 -17.12 0.18 7.98
N ASP A 202 -16.39 -0.94 8.05
CA ASP A 202 -15.09 -1.19 7.44
C ASP A 202 -15.08 -2.63 6.86
N ASN A 203 -13.97 -3.06 6.24
CA ASN A 203 -13.92 -4.37 5.55
C ASN A 203 -13.17 -5.48 6.31
N TYR A 204 -12.54 -5.20 7.45
CA TYR A 204 -11.57 -6.10 8.09
C TYR A 204 -11.77 -6.30 9.59
N ASP A 205 -12.21 -5.28 10.34
CA ASP A 205 -12.23 -5.29 11.81
C ASP A 205 -13.17 -6.39 12.36
N TYR A 206 -14.25 -6.69 11.62
CA TYR A 206 -15.20 -7.76 11.93
C TYR A 206 -14.65 -9.18 11.77
N LEU A 207 -13.47 -9.37 11.15
CA LEU A 207 -12.89 -10.70 10.94
C LEU A 207 -12.32 -11.31 12.23
N THR A 208 -11.89 -10.46 13.18
CA THR A 208 -11.27 -10.89 14.44
C THR A 208 -11.65 -10.00 15.63
N TRP A 209 -11.49 -8.68 15.53
CA TRP A 209 -11.48 -7.82 16.73
C TRP A 209 -12.85 -7.27 17.11
N GLN A 210 -13.73 -7.06 16.15
CA GLN A 210 -15.07 -6.50 16.37
C GLN A 210 -16.21 -7.44 15.97
N GLU A 211 -15.92 -8.73 15.76
CA GLU A 211 -16.88 -9.73 15.28
C GLU A 211 -18.17 -9.81 16.12
N LYS A 212 -18.10 -9.59 17.44
CA LYS A 212 -19.28 -9.58 18.34
C LYS A 212 -20.29 -8.46 18.07
N PHE A 213 -19.83 -7.38 17.42
CA PHE A 213 -20.65 -6.21 17.13
C PHE A 213 -21.40 -6.33 15.81
N PHE A 214 -21.07 -7.31 14.98
CA PHE A 214 -21.60 -7.48 13.63
C PHE A 214 -22.22 -8.87 13.42
N ASP A 215 -23.12 -8.98 12.45
CA ASP A 215 -23.73 -10.26 12.10
C ASP A 215 -22.82 -11.02 11.13
N VAL A 216 -21.89 -11.82 11.68
CA VAL A 216 -20.90 -12.58 10.90
C VAL A 216 -21.40 -14.01 10.63
N GLY A 217 -21.42 -14.39 9.35
CA GLY A 217 -21.73 -15.74 8.89
C GLY A 217 -20.52 -16.42 8.26
N HIS A 218 -20.27 -17.67 8.67
CA HIS A 218 -19.21 -18.50 8.09
C HIS A 218 -19.81 -19.56 7.17
N TYR A 219 -19.31 -19.62 5.94
CA TYR A 219 -19.73 -20.59 4.94
C TYR A 219 -18.82 -21.83 4.93
N PHE A 220 -19.42 -23.01 5.03
CA PHE A 220 -18.77 -24.30 4.98
C PHE A 220 -19.17 -25.03 3.70
N ASN A 221 -18.23 -25.19 2.77
CA ASN A 221 -18.51 -25.87 1.51
C ASN A 221 -18.75 -27.38 1.73
N GLY A 222 -19.74 -27.95 1.03
CA GLY A 222 -19.98 -29.40 1.01
C GLY A 222 -20.80 -29.98 2.17
N VAL A 223 -21.48 -29.15 2.97
CA VAL A 223 -22.38 -29.61 4.03
C VAL A 223 -23.82 -29.14 3.80
N ALA A 224 -24.80 -29.87 4.36
CA ALA A 224 -26.23 -29.64 4.07
C ALA A 224 -26.73 -28.26 4.55
N ASN A 225 -26.22 -27.80 5.70
CA ASN A 225 -26.49 -26.47 6.26
C ASN A 225 -25.15 -25.69 6.30
N PRO A 226 -24.76 -25.04 5.19
CA PRO A 226 -23.40 -24.54 5.03
C PRO A 226 -23.14 -23.23 5.80
N TRP A 227 -24.18 -22.52 6.23
CA TRP A 227 -24.01 -21.26 6.94
C TRP A 227 -24.11 -21.48 8.45
N VAL A 228 -23.03 -21.15 9.17
CA VAL A 228 -23.03 -21.02 10.63
C VAL A 228 -22.92 -19.54 10.97
N LYS A 229 -23.96 -19.02 11.62
CA LYS A 229 -23.95 -17.66 12.14
C LYS A 229 -23.24 -17.62 13.47
N ASP A 230 -22.51 -16.54 13.72
CA ASP A 230 -21.97 -16.21 15.04
C ASP A 230 -21.19 -17.40 15.66
N VAL A 231 -20.16 -17.83 14.94
CA VAL A 231 -19.38 -19.02 15.27
C VAL A 231 -18.84 -18.95 16.70
N TRP A 232 -18.48 -17.77 17.20
CA TRP A 232 -17.75 -17.63 18.45
C TRP A 232 -18.61 -17.52 19.70
N GLU A 233 -19.83 -16.96 19.62
CA GLU A 233 -20.70 -16.91 20.78
C GLU A 233 -21.61 -18.14 20.90
N SER A 234 -22.19 -18.61 19.80
CA SER A 234 -23.21 -19.66 19.84
C SER A 234 -23.06 -20.76 18.76
N GLY A 235 -22.33 -20.46 17.68
CA GLY A 235 -22.28 -21.31 16.49
C GLY A 235 -21.23 -22.41 16.50
N LEU A 236 -20.21 -22.36 17.37
CA LEU A 236 -19.02 -23.23 17.27
C LEU A 236 -19.38 -24.72 17.25
N HIS A 237 -20.28 -25.16 18.12
CA HIS A 237 -20.72 -26.56 18.18
C HIS A 237 -21.45 -27.02 16.92
N SER A 238 -22.11 -26.09 16.22
CA SER A 238 -22.84 -26.33 14.97
C SER A 238 -21.96 -26.37 13.74
N THR A 239 -20.67 -26.02 13.86
CA THR A 239 -19.71 -26.15 12.75
C THR A 239 -19.44 -27.63 12.42
N PRO A 240 -19.09 -27.95 11.16
CA PRO A 240 -18.71 -29.30 10.75
C PRO A 240 -17.28 -29.69 11.17
N TRP A 241 -16.56 -28.82 11.87
CA TRP A 241 -15.23 -29.11 12.39
C TRP A 241 -15.24 -30.29 13.38
N SER A 242 -14.12 -31.01 13.48
CA SER A 242 -13.94 -32.07 14.46
C SER A 242 -13.98 -31.49 15.89
N THR A 243 -14.27 -32.35 16.87
CA THR A 243 -14.20 -31.98 18.29
C THR A 243 -12.82 -31.41 18.64
N GLU A 244 -11.75 -32.01 18.14
CA GLU A 244 -10.37 -31.54 18.33
C GLU A 244 -10.17 -30.09 17.85
N VAL A 245 -10.69 -29.73 16.68
CA VAL A 245 -10.55 -28.36 16.14
C VAL A 245 -11.41 -27.37 16.93
N LYS A 246 -12.63 -27.76 17.33
CA LYS A 246 -13.51 -26.94 18.17
C LYS A 246 -12.87 -26.65 19.54
N ASP A 247 -12.29 -27.67 20.16
CA ASP A 247 -11.60 -27.55 21.44
C ASP A 247 -10.33 -26.69 21.30
N ALA A 248 -9.60 -26.83 20.19
CA ALA A 248 -8.44 -26.00 19.90
C ALA A 248 -8.78 -24.51 19.71
N PHE A 249 -9.87 -24.20 19.00
CA PHE A 249 -10.37 -22.82 18.89
C PHE A 249 -10.78 -22.25 20.24
N THR A 250 -11.46 -23.04 21.06
CA THR A 250 -11.84 -22.65 22.43
C THR A 250 -10.59 -22.34 23.25
N ARG A 251 -9.58 -23.22 23.20
CA ARG A 251 -8.32 -23.06 23.93
C ARG A 251 -7.56 -21.81 23.47
N VAL A 252 -7.30 -21.65 22.17
CA VAL A 252 -6.48 -20.53 21.68
C VAL A 252 -7.11 -19.17 22.00
N ARG A 253 -8.44 -19.07 21.93
CA ARG A 253 -9.18 -17.83 22.25
C ARG A 253 -9.28 -17.54 23.76
N SER A 254 -8.92 -18.51 24.62
CA SER A 254 -8.84 -18.34 26.07
C SER A 254 -7.44 -17.98 26.59
N ILE A 255 -6.43 -17.93 25.72
CA ILE A 255 -5.06 -17.61 26.12
C ILE A 255 -4.89 -16.10 26.25
N GLU A 256 -4.32 -15.69 27.38
CA GLU A 256 -3.76 -14.35 27.59
C GLU A 256 -2.26 -14.53 27.83
N MET A 257 -1.42 -13.94 26.99
CA MET A 257 0.03 -14.05 27.14
C MET A 257 0.52 -13.11 28.25
N GLU A 258 1.14 -13.67 29.28
CA GLU A 258 1.72 -12.89 30.37
C GLU A 258 3.03 -12.19 29.94
N ASN A 259 3.11 -10.88 30.14
CA ASN A 259 4.22 -10.04 29.66
C ASN A 259 5.29 -9.81 30.75
N GLN A 260 5.76 -10.86 31.42
CA GLN A 260 6.66 -10.73 32.59
C GLN A 260 8.07 -10.22 32.23
N ASP A 261 8.55 -10.43 31.00
CA ASP A 261 9.78 -9.84 30.43
C ASP A 261 9.58 -9.52 28.94
N GLY A 262 8.96 -8.37 28.68
CA GLY A 262 8.44 -8.02 27.37
C GLY A 262 9.49 -7.91 26.25
N GLU A 263 10.69 -7.44 26.54
CA GLU A 263 11.75 -7.32 25.52
C GLU A 263 12.31 -8.69 25.09
N THR A 264 12.62 -9.55 26.07
CA THR A 264 13.09 -10.91 25.78
C THR A 264 12.03 -11.70 25.01
N MET A 265 10.77 -11.59 25.43
CA MET A 265 9.64 -12.22 24.76
C MET A 265 9.47 -11.71 23.32
N ASN A 266 9.49 -10.39 23.11
CA ASN A 266 9.35 -9.81 21.78
C ASN A 266 10.46 -10.28 20.83
N ARG A 267 11.71 -10.31 21.32
CA ARG A 267 12.85 -10.80 20.54
C ARG A 267 12.69 -12.27 20.18
N TRP A 268 12.22 -13.11 21.09
CA TRP A 268 11.99 -14.53 20.80
C TRP A 268 10.87 -14.71 19.78
N LEU A 269 9.73 -14.03 19.96
CA LEU A 269 8.62 -14.04 19.01
C LEU A 269 9.04 -13.61 17.61
N ASP A 270 10.05 -12.74 17.49
CA ASP A 270 10.59 -12.31 16.21
C ASP A 270 11.45 -13.36 15.49
N THR A 271 11.89 -14.40 16.21
CA THR A 271 12.69 -15.50 15.65
C THR A 271 11.87 -16.71 15.19
N VAL A 272 10.57 -16.75 15.51
CA VAL A 272 9.68 -17.86 15.15
C VAL A 272 8.54 -17.37 14.28
N THR A 273 8.11 -18.18 13.31
CA THR A 273 6.95 -17.83 12.49
C THR A 273 5.66 -17.97 13.30
N LEU A 274 4.64 -17.19 13.00
CA LEU A 274 3.34 -17.28 13.68
C LEU A 274 2.73 -18.69 13.55
N LYS A 275 2.90 -19.33 12.39
CA LYS A 275 2.55 -20.74 12.18
C LYS A 275 3.29 -21.67 13.13
N SER A 276 4.60 -21.52 13.27
CA SER A 276 5.39 -22.35 14.19
C SER A 276 4.97 -22.12 15.65
N TYR A 277 4.67 -20.88 16.02
CA TYR A 277 4.12 -20.56 17.33
C TYR A 277 2.79 -21.29 17.59
N TYR A 278 1.83 -21.18 16.67
CA TYR A 278 0.54 -21.87 16.82
C TYR A 278 0.67 -23.40 16.83
N GLU A 279 1.38 -23.99 15.88
CA GLU A 279 1.42 -25.44 15.70
C GLU A 279 2.40 -26.15 16.64
N LYS A 280 3.55 -25.54 16.96
CA LYS A 280 4.60 -26.19 17.76
C LYS A 280 4.59 -25.75 19.21
N GLU A 281 4.51 -24.46 19.48
CA GLU A 281 4.56 -23.92 20.85
C GLU A 281 3.22 -24.09 21.55
N LEU A 282 2.11 -23.74 20.88
CA LEU A 282 0.78 -23.96 21.42
C LEU A 282 0.24 -25.36 21.13
N GLY A 283 0.80 -26.12 20.19
CA GLY A 283 0.34 -27.46 19.86
C GLY A 283 -1.06 -27.48 19.25
N LEU A 284 -1.42 -26.44 18.48
CA LEU A 284 -2.72 -26.33 17.82
C LEU A 284 -2.72 -27.13 16.50
N PRO A 285 -3.87 -27.73 16.12
CA PRO A 285 -4.00 -28.40 14.84
C PRO A 285 -3.89 -27.37 13.69
N PRO A 286 -3.30 -27.72 12.53
CA PRO A 286 -3.07 -26.79 11.42
C PRO A 286 -4.31 -26.04 10.91
N GLN A 287 -5.50 -26.62 11.10
CA GLN A 287 -6.78 -26.00 10.74
C GLN A 287 -7.02 -24.66 11.48
N VAL A 288 -6.50 -24.52 12.71
CA VAL A 288 -6.58 -23.25 13.44
C VAL A 288 -5.66 -22.21 12.80
N THR A 289 -4.43 -22.59 12.45
CA THR A 289 -3.52 -21.70 11.72
C THR A 289 -4.08 -21.30 10.37
N SER A 290 -4.61 -22.24 9.59
CA SER A 290 -5.22 -21.97 8.28
C SER A 290 -6.42 -21.03 8.36
N PHE A 291 -7.10 -20.95 9.51
CA PHE A 291 -8.16 -19.97 9.73
C PHE A 291 -7.60 -18.55 9.91
N TYR A 292 -6.53 -18.39 10.69
CA TYR A 292 -5.91 -17.08 10.92
C TYR A 292 -5.01 -16.60 9.77
N ASP A 293 -4.56 -17.51 8.90
CA ASP A 293 -3.69 -17.22 7.77
C ASP A 293 -4.20 -16.10 6.84
N PRO A 294 -5.44 -16.16 6.29
CA PRO A 294 -5.96 -15.08 5.44
C PRO A 294 -6.17 -13.76 6.19
N ILE A 295 -6.46 -13.82 7.50
CA ILE A 295 -6.58 -12.61 8.34
C ILE A 295 -5.22 -11.92 8.40
N MET A 296 -4.16 -12.65 8.74
CA MET A 296 -2.81 -12.09 8.82
C MET A 296 -2.28 -11.64 7.45
N ALA A 297 -2.57 -12.40 6.40
CA ALA A 297 -2.24 -12.01 5.03
C ALA A 297 -2.92 -10.70 4.62
N SER A 298 -4.16 -10.45 5.06
CA SER A 298 -4.85 -9.19 4.77
C SER A 298 -4.21 -7.96 5.44
N ILE A 299 -3.54 -8.15 6.58
CA ILE A 299 -2.95 -7.07 7.38
C ILE A 299 -1.50 -6.79 6.96
N ILE A 300 -0.69 -7.86 6.82
CA ILE A 300 0.76 -7.77 6.62
C ILE A 300 1.19 -8.14 5.18
N GLY A 301 0.28 -8.70 4.37
CA GLY A 301 0.56 -9.15 3.01
C GLY A 301 1.18 -10.56 2.92
N LEU A 302 1.36 -11.25 4.05
CA LEU A 302 1.91 -12.60 4.13
C LEU A 302 1.16 -13.45 5.16
N GLY A 303 1.03 -14.75 4.90
CA GLY A 303 0.42 -15.71 5.81
C GLY A 303 1.24 -15.97 7.07
N CYS A 304 0.67 -16.74 7.99
CA CYS A 304 1.27 -17.10 9.28
C CYS A 304 2.63 -17.81 9.14
N ASP A 305 2.90 -18.45 8.00
CA ASP A 305 4.17 -19.11 7.71
C ASP A 305 5.29 -18.16 7.26
N GLY A 306 4.93 -16.98 6.74
CA GLY A 306 5.85 -15.95 6.26
C GLY A 306 6.09 -14.80 7.23
N ILE A 307 5.35 -14.73 8.34
CA ILE A 307 5.46 -13.64 9.32
C ILE A 307 5.96 -14.12 10.69
N SER A 308 6.67 -13.21 11.35
CA SER A 308 7.09 -13.33 12.74
C SER A 308 5.89 -13.44 13.69
N ALA A 309 5.99 -14.30 14.73
CA ALA A 309 4.94 -14.44 15.75
C ALA A 309 4.76 -13.16 16.57
N TYR A 310 5.71 -12.23 16.52
CA TYR A 310 5.57 -10.90 17.11
C TYR A 310 4.36 -10.17 16.53
N TRP A 311 4.04 -10.37 15.25
CA TRP A 311 2.83 -9.77 14.65
C TRP A 311 1.55 -10.30 15.28
N GLY A 312 1.50 -11.57 15.68
CA GLY A 312 0.36 -12.12 16.42
C GLY A 312 0.16 -11.41 17.77
N LYS A 313 1.26 -11.10 18.48
CA LYS A 313 1.22 -10.27 19.69
C LYS A 313 0.79 -8.84 19.38
N TYR A 314 1.41 -8.20 18.39
CA TYR A 314 1.20 -6.78 18.07
C TYR A 314 -0.26 -6.48 17.71
N PHE A 315 -0.90 -7.39 16.98
CA PHE A 315 -2.31 -7.30 16.60
C PHE A 315 -3.25 -7.99 17.58
N ASP A 316 -2.80 -8.33 18.79
CA ASP A 316 -3.67 -8.94 19.81
C ASP A 316 -4.40 -10.21 19.32
N MET A 317 -3.80 -10.99 18.42
CA MET A 317 -4.45 -12.17 17.84
C MET A 317 -4.78 -13.21 18.93
N PRO A 318 -5.80 -14.07 18.73
CA PRO A 318 -6.03 -15.21 19.61
C PRO A 318 -4.76 -16.05 19.80
N GLY A 319 -4.50 -16.48 21.02
CA GLY A 319 -3.23 -17.08 21.43
C GLY A 319 -2.26 -16.08 22.07
N PHE A 320 -2.49 -14.78 21.91
CA PHE A 320 -1.74 -13.71 22.56
C PHE A 320 -2.61 -12.87 23.49
N LYS A 321 -3.83 -12.53 23.05
CA LYS A 321 -4.81 -11.82 23.85
C LYS A 321 -6.20 -12.44 23.71
N LYS A 322 -6.96 -12.44 24.79
CA LYS A 322 -8.34 -12.93 24.76
C LYS A 322 -9.26 -11.94 24.03
N PRO A 323 -10.15 -12.41 23.13
CA PRO A 323 -11.10 -11.54 22.43
C PRO A 323 -12.04 -10.73 23.34
N GLU A 324 -12.34 -11.25 24.53
CA GLU A 324 -13.14 -10.53 25.54
C GLU A 324 -12.44 -9.28 26.11
N LEU A 325 -11.12 -9.18 25.95
CA LEU A 325 -10.28 -8.08 26.43
C LEU A 325 -9.89 -7.08 25.33
N TYR A 326 -10.45 -7.22 24.12
CA TYR A 326 -10.24 -6.24 23.06
C TYR A 326 -10.89 -4.90 23.44
N ASP A 327 -10.08 -3.83 23.40
CA ASP A 327 -10.45 -2.45 23.75
C ASP A 327 -10.01 -1.48 22.64
N ALA A 328 -10.04 -1.94 21.39
CA ALA A 328 -9.78 -1.11 20.23
C ALA A 328 -11.07 -0.40 19.80
N GLY A 329 -10.95 0.87 19.38
CA GLY A 329 -12.04 1.57 18.71
C GLY A 329 -12.32 0.95 17.33
N PHE A 330 -13.53 1.17 16.81
CA PHE A 330 -13.91 0.71 15.48
C PHE A 330 -13.05 1.37 14.40
N LEU A 331 -12.53 0.55 13.50
CA LEU A 331 -12.02 1.04 12.23
C LEU A 331 -13.16 1.60 11.38
N GLN A 332 -12.79 2.50 10.47
CA GLN A 332 -13.70 3.18 9.56
C GLN A 332 -13.16 3.01 8.13
N SER A 333 -14.03 2.97 7.13
CA SER A 333 -13.63 3.05 5.71
C SER A 333 -14.52 4.04 4.96
N PHE A 334 -13.91 5.01 4.27
CA PHE A 334 -14.68 5.90 3.39
C PHE A 334 -14.99 5.21 2.05
N PRO A 335 -15.96 5.73 1.27
CA PRO A 335 -16.06 5.43 -0.15
C PRO A 335 -14.72 5.69 -0.86
N GLY A 336 -14.11 4.63 -1.41
CA GLY A 336 -12.76 4.68 -1.98
C GLY A 336 -11.63 4.51 -0.97
N GLY A 337 -11.93 4.07 0.26
CA GLY A 337 -11.00 3.93 1.37
C GLY A 337 -10.33 5.24 1.76
N ASN A 338 -9.03 5.20 2.02
CA ASN A 338 -8.30 6.37 2.50
C ASN A 338 -8.02 7.44 1.42
N ALA A 339 -8.50 7.27 0.19
CA ALA A 339 -8.40 8.29 -0.85
C ALA A 339 -8.98 9.65 -0.42
N GLY A 340 -10.02 9.66 0.41
CA GLY A 340 -10.55 10.88 1.00
C GLY A 340 -9.48 11.69 1.75
N ILE A 341 -8.68 11.04 2.60
CA ILE A 341 -7.63 11.71 3.37
C ILE A 341 -6.56 12.28 2.42
N ALA A 342 -6.14 11.54 1.40
CA ALA A 342 -5.16 12.00 0.42
C ALA A 342 -5.67 13.23 -0.36
N ARG A 343 -6.95 13.24 -0.72
CA ARG A 343 -7.61 14.38 -1.37
C ARG A 343 -7.65 15.59 -0.46
N HIS A 344 -7.91 15.41 0.83
CA HIS A 344 -7.87 16.50 1.81
C HIS A 344 -6.46 17.08 2.01
N PHE A 345 -5.40 16.27 1.93
CA PHE A 345 -4.03 16.79 1.86
C PHE A 345 -3.82 17.69 0.64
N VAL A 346 -4.22 17.22 -0.55
CA VAL A 346 -4.08 18.00 -1.78
C VAL A 346 -4.90 19.29 -1.71
N LYS A 347 -6.15 19.23 -1.22
CA LYS A 347 -7.00 20.40 -1.00
C LYS A 347 -6.39 21.40 -0.02
N LYS A 348 -5.71 20.91 1.03
CA LYS A 348 -5.03 21.76 2.02
C LYS A 348 -3.80 22.46 1.42
N LEU A 349 -3.03 21.75 0.60
CA LEU A 349 -1.82 22.27 -0.05
C LEU A 349 -2.15 23.21 -1.21
N ASN A 350 -3.23 22.92 -1.95
CA ASN A 350 -3.72 23.72 -3.06
C ASN A 350 -5.28 23.72 -3.06
N PRO A 351 -5.91 24.79 -2.55
CA PRO A 351 -7.37 24.88 -2.47
C PRO A 351 -8.10 24.81 -3.82
N GLU A 352 -7.44 25.13 -4.93
CA GLU A 352 -8.02 25.13 -6.27
C GLU A 352 -7.90 23.75 -6.96
N ALA A 353 -7.11 22.82 -6.41
CA ALA A 353 -6.84 21.52 -7.03
C ALA A 353 -8.03 20.55 -6.99
N ILE A 354 -9.01 20.75 -6.10
CA ILE A 354 -10.17 19.86 -5.96
C ILE A 354 -11.41 20.71 -5.73
N GLU A 355 -12.49 20.45 -6.45
CA GLU A 355 -13.79 21.11 -6.25
C GLU A 355 -14.36 20.84 -4.85
N GLY A 356 -15.17 21.75 -4.33
CA GLY A 356 -15.83 21.57 -3.03
C GLY A 356 -15.13 22.20 -1.83
N SER A 357 -15.80 22.22 -0.70
CA SER A 357 -15.33 22.83 0.55
C SER A 357 -15.67 22.03 1.81
N SER A 358 -16.77 21.29 1.80
CA SER A 358 -17.10 20.31 2.84
C SER A 358 -16.34 18.99 2.64
N PHE A 359 -16.40 18.11 3.65
CA PHE A 359 -15.78 16.78 3.59
C PHE A 359 -16.30 15.96 2.40
N GLU A 360 -17.62 15.89 2.24
CA GLU A 360 -18.26 15.12 1.18
C GLU A 360 -17.99 15.74 -0.21
N GLU A 361 -18.02 17.06 -0.32
CA GLU A 361 -17.70 17.73 -1.58
C GLU A 361 -16.23 17.51 -1.99
N VAL A 362 -15.27 17.54 -1.05
CA VAL A 362 -13.87 17.23 -1.36
C VAL A 362 -13.69 15.74 -1.67
N LEU A 363 -14.42 14.87 -0.97
CA LEU A 363 -14.40 13.42 -1.23
C LEU A 363 -14.84 13.13 -2.67
N PHE A 364 -15.91 13.75 -3.18
CA PHE A 364 -16.46 13.44 -4.51
C PHE A 364 -16.17 14.47 -5.61
N GLY A 365 -15.60 15.62 -5.28
CA GLY A 365 -15.33 16.72 -6.22
C GLY A 365 -14.35 16.34 -7.33
N ARG A 366 -14.36 17.07 -8.45
CA ARG A 366 -13.39 16.81 -9.52
C ARG A 366 -12.01 17.35 -9.16
N VAL A 367 -10.97 16.66 -9.61
CA VAL A 367 -9.59 17.13 -9.55
C VAL A 367 -9.35 18.10 -10.72
N ALA A 368 -8.94 19.32 -10.40
CA ALA A 368 -8.47 20.30 -11.38
C ALA A 368 -6.99 20.04 -11.67
N PHE A 369 -6.72 19.07 -12.55
CA PHE A 369 -5.35 18.61 -12.86
C PHE A 369 -4.43 19.73 -13.36
N ASP A 370 -4.98 20.72 -14.06
CA ASP A 370 -4.30 21.91 -14.53
C ASP A 370 -3.79 22.82 -13.40
N GLN A 371 -4.42 22.73 -12.22
CA GLN A 371 -4.03 23.51 -11.04
C GLN A 371 -2.91 22.86 -10.22
N LEU A 372 -2.67 21.55 -10.39
CA LEU A 372 -1.72 20.80 -9.57
C LEU A 372 -0.27 21.28 -9.75
N ASP A 373 0.13 21.65 -10.97
CA ASP A 373 1.51 21.97 -11.34
C ASP A 373 1.66 23.40 -11.88
N HIS A 374 0.90 24.35 -11.33
CA HIS A 374 0.93 25.74 -11.77
C HIS A 374 2.07 26.54 -11.08
N ASP A 375 2.75 27.42 -11.83
CA ASP A 375 3.97 28.12 -11.37
C ASP A 375 3.75 29.12 -10.21
N ASP A 376 2.50 29.55 -10.00
CA ASP A 376 2.11 30.46 -8.92
C ASP A 376 1.91 29.77 -7.56
N LYS A 377 1.96 28.43 -7.52
CA LYS A 377 1.75 27.64 -6.29
C LYS A 377 3.08 27.37 -5.58
N SER A 378 3.06 27.51 -4.24
CA SER A 378 4.23 27.16 -3.41
C SER A 378 4.46 25.64 -3.35
N VAL A 379 3.39 24.85 -3.40
CA VAL A 379 3.44 23.40 -3.48
C VAL A 379 2.85 22.95 -4.81
N ARG A 380 3.71 22.43 -5.67
CA ARG A 380 3.36 21.89 -6.99
C ARG A 380 3.39 20.38 -6.96
N MET A 381 2.57 19.77 -7.82
CA MET A 381 2.49 18.34 -7.99
C MET A 381 2.48 17.99 -9.47
N ARG A 382 3.58 17.39 -9.91
CA ARG A 382 3.77 16.96 -11.29
C ARG A 382 3.53 15.46 -11.39
N LEU A 383 2.43 15.12 -12.04
CA LEU A 383 1.99 13.75 -12.29
C LEU A 383 2.61 13.19 -13.58
N ASN A 384 2.57 11.87 -13.74
CA ASN A 384 3.21 11.13 -14.85
C ASN A 384 4.72 11.41 -14.96
N SER A 385 5.38 11.60 -13.81
CA SER A 385 6.81 11.90 -13.68
C SER A 385 7.51 10.81 -12.88
N THR A 386 8.19 9.90 -13.58
CA THR A 386 8.96 8.84 -12.93
C THR A 386 10.38 9.34 -12.66
N VAL A 387 10.74 9.51 -11.40
CA VAL A 387 12.13 9.83 -11.02
C VAL A 387 13.03 8.62 -11.29
N VAL A 388 14.12 8.85 -12.02
CA VAL A 388 15.07 7.80 -12.45
C VAL A 388 16.46 7.97 -11.84
N SER A 389 16.81 9.19 -11.39
CA SER A 389 18.04 9.45 -10.64
C SER A 389 17.89 10.63 -9.67
N ALA A 390 18.64 10.55 -8.57
CA ALA A 390 18.85 11.62 -7.60
C ALA A 390 20.33 11.63 -7.17
N GLU A 391 21.04 12.71 -7.50
CA GLU A 391 22.50 12.79 -7.37
C GLU A 391 22.90 14.10 -6.67
N HIS A 392 23.89 14.04 -5.78
CA HIS A 392 24.47 15.27 -5.22
C HIS A 392 25.29 15.97 -6.30
N THR A 393 25.05 17.26 -6.50
CA THR A 393 25.92 18.09 -7.33
C THR A 393 27.00 18.76 -6.49
N SER A 394 28.05 19.26 -7.15
CA SER A 394 29.07 20.08 -6.49
C SER A 394 28.43 21.28 -5.77
N GLN A 395 29.04 21.70 -4.65
CA GLN A 395 28.54 22.81 -3.85
C GLN A 395 28.56 24.11 -4.67
N VAL A 396 27.41 24.79 -4.76
CA VAL A 396 27.32 26.16 -5.26
C VAL A 396 27.04 27.05 -4.06
N ASN A 397 27.92 28.02 -3.81
CA ASN A 397 27.82 28.94 -2.66
C ASN A 397 27.80 28.23 -1.28
N GLY A 398 28.51 27.10 -1.14
CA GLY A 398 28.60 26.35 0.11
C GLY A 398 27.33 25.59 0.51
N LYS A 399 26.32 25.53 -0.37
CA LYS A 399 25.14 24.68 -0.18
C LYS A 399 25.26 23.44 -1.05
N GLU A 400 25.04 22.28 -0.44
CA GLU A 400 24.83 21.04 -1.17
C GLU A 400 23.51 21.13 -1.93
N ARG A 401 23.51 20.62 -3.16
CA ARG A 401 22.36 20.60 -4.06
C ARG A 401 22.17 19.17 -4.54
N VAL A 402 20.93 18.80 -4.77
CA VAL A 402 20.57 17.51 -5.37
C VAL A 402 20.00 17.80 -6.75
N GLN A 403 20.55 17.14 -7.77
CA GLN A 403 19.97 17.09 -9.10
C GLN A 403 19.05 15.89 -9.19
N ILE A 404 17.81 16.14 -9.60
CA ILE A 404 16.79 15.13 -9.78
C ILE A 404 16.52 15.01 -11.27
N THR A 405 16.58 13.78 -11.79
CA THR A 405 16.21 13.47 -13.17
C THR A 405 14.96 12.62 -13.18
N TYR A 406 13.98 12.98 -14.01
CA TYR A 406 12.73 12.26 -14.15
C TYR A 406 12.32 12.10 -15.61
N ALA A 407 11.68 10.98 -15.92
CA ALA A 407 11.08 10.69 -17.21
C ALA A 407 9.61 11.17 -17.23
N LYS A 408 9.23 11.93 -18.25
CA LYS A 408 7.86 12.37 -18.52
C LYS A 408 7.65 12.49 -20.02
N ASN A 409 6.53 11.97 -20.53
CA ASN A 409 6.20 12.01 -21.97
C ASN A 409 7.29 11.46 -22.91
N GLY A 410 8.08 10.49 -22.44
CA GLY A 410 9.17 9.89 -23.22
C GLY A 410 10.48 10.69 -23.22
N GLU A 411 10.54 11.83 -22.51
CA GLU A 411 11.72 12.68 -22.38
C GLU A 411 12.27 12.66 -20.95
N LEU A 412 13.59 12.81 -20.83
CA LEU A 412 14.26 13.03 -19.56
C LEU A 412 14.33 14.52 -19.26
N ASN A 413 13.97 14.88 -18.03
CA ASN A 413 13.96 16.24 -17.54
C ASN A 413 14.76 16.33 -16.24
N GLN A 414 15.40 17.46 -16.00
CA GLN A 414 16.23 17.71 -14.83
C GLN A 414 15.82 18.98 -14.10
N LEU A 415 15.93 18.95 -12.77
CA LEU A 415 15.72 20.07 -11.87
C LEU A 415 16.63 19.93 -10.63
N LYS A 416 16.67 20.97 -9.80
CA LYS A 416 17.51 21.01 -8.59
C LYS A 416 16.69 21.21 -7.32
N ALA A 417 17.17 20.61 -6.23
CA ALA A 417 16.77 20.90 -4.85
C ALA A 417 18.00 21.42 -4.07
#